data_AF-A0A7S2EG43-F1
#
_entry.id   AF-A0A7S2EG43-F1
#
_cell.length_a   1.000
_cell.length_b   1.000
_cell.length_c   1.000
_cell.angle_alpha   90.00
_cell.angle_beta   90.00
_cell.angle_gamma   90.00
#
_symmetry.space_group_name_H-M   'P 1'
#
loop_
_entity.id
_entity.type
_entity.pdbx_description
1 polymer ?
#
loop_
_entity_poly.entity_id
_entity_poly.type
_entity_poly.pdbx_seq_one_letter_code
_entity_poly.pdbx_strand_id
1 'polypeptide(L)'
;GGGGGDVLPNRPPSTVADDILVRVPLDVQLTRYSALSVLVPLIPAEVRRRAPLEELDDAALLVMQLAHERGRGRDSPHHAYVSSLPTDPPCGYSPSHRSEAMDAITSLGLELGLDVNGWPAEIVKAADYADRMADALSRDYGA
;
A
#
# COMPACT_ATOMS: atom_id res chain seq x y z
N GLY A 1 45.23 -32.45 22.02
CA GLY A 1 44.94 -31.02 21.77
C GLY A 1 44.87 -30.80 20.28
N GLY A 2 43.92 -29.98 19.84
CA GLY A 2 43.89 -29.39 18.50
C GLY A 2 43.06 -30.13 17.46
N GLY A 3 41.73 -29.95 17.52
CA GLY A 3 40.86 -30.09 16.35
C GLY A 3 40.87 -28.80 15.52
N GLY A 4 40.39 -28.88 14.28
CA GLY A 4 40.17 -27.71 13.43
C GLY A 4 40.03 -28.08 11.96
N GLY A 5 38.89 -28.66 11.58
CA GLY A 5 38.48 -28.70 10.18
C GLY A 5 38.00 -27.31 9.79
N ASP A 6 38.75 -26.62 8.93
CA ASP A 6 38.33 -25.35 8.32
C ASP A 6 37.26 -25.64 7.27
N VAL A 7 36.00 -25.69 7.73
CA VAL A 7 34.84 -25.50 6.86
C VAL A 7 34.74 -24.00 6.61
N LEU A 8 35.22 -23.56 5.44
CA LEU A 8 35.02 -22.19 4.98
C LEU A 8 33.51 -21.86 5.01
N PRO A 9 33.09 -20.74 5.64
CA PRO A 9 31.70 -20.37 5.68
C PRO A 9 31.21 -20.09 4.26
N ASN A 10 30.10 -20.76 3.93
CA ASN A 10 29.35 -20.68 2.69
C ASN A 10 29.18 -19.21 2.24
N ARG A 11 30.02 -18.76 1.31
CA ARG A 11 29.93 -17.41 0.74
C ARG A 11 28.61 -17.33 -0.04
N PRO A 12 27.69 -16.41 0.29
CA PRO A 12 26.48 -16.26 -0.51
C PRO A 12 26.89 -15.97 -1.96
N PRO A 13 26.21 -16.57 -2.96
CA PRO A 13 26.55 -16.38 -4.35
C PRO A 13 26.55 -14.88 -4.68
N SER A 14 27.63 -14.40 -5.30
CA SER A 14 27.71 -13.02 -5.76
C SER A 14 26.75 -12.87 -6.94
N THR A 15 25.57 -12.32 -6.67
CA THR A 15 24.60 -11.98 -7.72
C THR A 15 25.21 -10.94 -8.64
N VAL A 16 25.26 -11.23 -9.94
CA VAL A 16 25.69 -10.25 -10.94
C VAL A 16 24.52 -9.27 -11.16
N ALA A 17 24.81 -8.02 -11.53
CA ALA A 17 23.80 -6.95 -11.62
C ALA A 17 22.61 -7.27 -12.55
N ASP A 18 22.74 -8.24 -13.46
CA ASP A 18 21.73 -8.62 -14.45
C ASP A 18 20.95 -9.89 -14.09
N ASP A 19 21.21 -10.51 -12.95
CA ASP A 19 20.50 -11.72 -12.53
C ASP A 19 19.09 -11.38 -12.03
N ILE A 20 18.05 -12.00 -12.63
CA ILE A 20 16.68 -11.88 -12.13
C ILE A 20 16.56 -12.69 -10.84
N LEU A 21 16.60 -12.00 -9.70
CA LEU A 21 16.57 -12.62 -8.37
C LEU A 21 15.16 -13.03 -7.93
N VAL A 22 14.14 -12.30 -8.39
CA VAL A 22 12.74 -12.51 -8.00
C VAL A 22 11.85 -12.32 -9.22
N ARG A 23 10.88 -13.24 -9.39
CA ARG A 23 9.76 -13.08 -10.31
C ARG A 23 8.47 -13.29 -9.53
N VAL A 24 7.55 -12.34 -9.64
CA VAL A 24 6.23 -12.41 -9.01
C VAL A 24 5.19 -12.66 -10.10
N PRO A 25 4.51 -13.82 -10.10
CA PRO A 25 3.41 -14.12 -11.02
C PRO A 25 2.29 -13.07 -10.98
N LEU A 26 1.53 -12.92 -12.07
CA LEU A 26 0.44 -11.93 -12.15
C LEU A 26 -0.80 -12.32 -11.33
N ASP A 27 -1.03 -13.63 -11.17
CA ASP A 27 -2.19 -14.19 -10.45
C ASP A 27 -2.16 -13.93 -8.94
N VAL A 28 -0.98 -13.65 -8.37
CA VAL A 28 -0.84 -13.26 -6.96
C VAL A 28 -0.89 -11.75 -6.74
N GLN A 29 -0.94 -10.94 -7.80
CA GLN A 29 -0.94 -9.48 -7.71
C GLN A 29 -2.36 -8.93 -7.53
N LEU A 30 -2.46 -7.86 -6.74
CA LEU A 30 -3.66 -7.03 -6.71
C LEU A 30 -3.55 -6.00 -7.84
N THR A 31 -4.53 -6.02 -8.74
CA THR A 31 -4.58 -5.18 -9.94
C THR A 31 -5.98 -4.60 -10.12
N ARG A 32 -6.14 -3.58 -10.99
CA ARG A 32 -7.47 -3.08 -11.38
C ARG A 32 -8.39 -4.21 -11.85
N TYR A 33 -7.85 -5.13 -12.65
CA TYR A 33 -8.62 -6.27 -13.17
C TYR A 33 -9.12 -7.18 -12.04
N SER A 34 -8.24 -7.57 -11.11
CA SER A 34 -8.66 -8.38 -9.96
C SER A 34 -9.66 -7.62 -9.09
N ALA A 35 -9.45 -6.32 -8.85
CA ALA A 35 -10.33 -5.49 -8.05
C ALA A 35 -11.74 -5.44 -8.63
N LEU A 36 -11.88 -5.14 -9.92
CA LEU A 36 -13.20 -5.12 -10.57
C LEU A 36 -13.84 -6.51 -10.58
N SER A 37 -13.08 -7.58 -10.82
CA SER A 37 -13.61 -8.96 -10.80
C SER A 37 -14.16 -9.37 -9.44
N VAL A 38 -13.56 -8.86 -8.35
CA VAL A 38 -13.97 -9.12 -6.97
C VAL A 38 -15.12 -8.20 -6.55
N LEU A 39 -15.02 -6.89 -6.84
CA LEU A 39 -15.95 -5.89 -6.31
C LEU A 39 -17.26 -5.83 -7.10
N VAL A 40 -17.24 -5.96 -8.44
CA VAL A 40 -18.44 -5.82 -9.28
C VAL A 40 -19.58 -6.77 -8.88
N PRO A 41 -19.33 -8.07 -8.57
CA PRO A 41 -20.37 -8.97 -8.11
C PRO A 41 -20.91 -8.65 -6.71
N LEU A 42 -20.15 -7.93 -5.88
CA LEU A 42 -20.49 -7.60 -4.50
C LEU A 42 -21.33 -6.32 -4.40
N ILE A 43 -21.16 -5.39 -5.34
CA ILE A 43 -21.86 -4.11 -5.33
C ILE A 43 -23.23 -4.21 -6.03
N PRO A 44 -24.34 -3.80 -5.36
CA PRO A 44 -25.66 -3.78 -5.97
C PRO A 44 -25.72 -3.02 -7.29
N ALA A 45 -26.56 -3.47 -8.22
CA ALA A 45 -26.67 -2.85 -9.55
C ALA A 45 -27.12 -1.39 -9.49
N GLU A 46 -27.94 -1.03 -8.49
CA GLU A 46 -28.41 0.32 -8.22
C GLU A 46 -27.24 1.25 -7.88
N VAL A 47 -26.33 0.78 -7.02
CA VAL A 47 -25.13 1.51 -6.63
C VAL A 47 -24.21 1.67 -7.84
N ARG A 48 -23.96 0.60 -8.60
CA ARG A 48 -23.10 0.65 -9.80
C ARG A 48 -23.63 1.59 -10.89
N ARG A 49 -24.95 1.80 -10.99
CA ARG A 49 -25.52 2.79 -11.91
C ARG A 49 -25.30 4.23 -11.45
N ARG A 50 -25.29 4.47 -10.13
CA ARG A 50 -25.09 5.80 -9.53
C ARG A 50 -23.61 6.17 -9.42
N ALA A 51 -22.78 5.19 -9.07
CA ALA A 51 -21.35 5.31 -8.84
C ALA A 51 -20.66 4.09 -9.48
N PRO A 52 -20.27 4.18 -10.76
CA PRO A 52 -19.60 3.09 -11.47
C PRO A 52 -18.20 2.85 -10.92
N LEU A 53 -17.87 1.59 -10.60
CA LEU A 53 -16.53 1.21 -10.10
C LEU A 53 -15.45 1.47 -11.15
N GLU A 54 -15.79 1.38 -12.43
CA GLU A 54 -14.90 1.58 -13.56
C GLU A 54 -14.43 3.03 -13.72
N GLU A 55 -15.09 3.98 -13.06
CA GLU A 55 -14.70 5.40 -13.05
C GLU A 55 -13.73 5.74 -11.92
N LEU A 56 -13.57 4.84 -10.95
CA LEU A 56 -12.62 5.03 -9.85
C LEU A 56 -11.17 4.87 -10.32
N ASP A 57 -10.28 5.62 -9.70
CA ASP A 57 -8.84 5.46 -9.88
C ASP A 57 -8.36 4.10 -9.32
N ASP A 58 -7.17 3.68 -9.76
CA ASP A 58 -6.61 2.39 -9.37
C ASP A 58 -6.35 2.29 -7.86
N ALA A 59 -5.95 3.37 -7.20
CA ALA A 59 -5.67 3.33 -5.76
C ALA A 59 -6.96 3.11 -4.96
N ALA A 60 -8.05 3.81 -5.31
CA ALA A 60 -9.35 3.60 -4.68
C ALA A 60 -9.85 2.15 -4.85
N LEU A 61 -9.75 1.60 -6.07
CA LEU A 61 -10.13 0.20 -6.33
C LEU A 61 -9.28 -0.80 -5.54
N LEU A 62 -7.96 -0.60 -5.50
CA LEU A 62 -7.05 -1.48 -4.79
C LEU A 62 -7.26 -1.40 -3.27
N VAL A 63 -7.54 -0.22 -2.72
CA VAL A 63 -7.86 -0.05 -1.29
C VAL A 63 -9.16 -0.77 -0.94
N MET A 64 -10.20 -0.65 -1.77
CA MET A 64 -11.46 -1.38 -1.56
C MET A 64 -11.27 -2.90 -1.67
N GLN A 65 -10.51 -3.38 -2.67
CA GLN A 65 -10.19 -4.80 -2.77
C GLN A 65 -9.40 -5.26 -1.53
N LEU A 66 -8.40 -4.51 -1.10
CA LEU A 66 -7.59 -4.85 0.07
C LEU A 66 -8.44 -4.92 1.35
N ALA A 67 -9.35 -3.96 1.55
CA ALA A 67 -10.29 -3.96 2.67
C ALA A 67 -11.22 -5.19 2.63
N HIS A 68 -11.75 -5.54 1.45
CA HIS A 68 -12.55 -6.76 1.28
C HIS A 68 -11.76 -8.02 1.63
N GLU A 69 -10.57 -8.19 1.07
CA GLU A 69 -9.70 -9.35 1.33
C GLU A 69 -9.31 -9.45 2.81
N ARG A 70 -9.06 -8.31 3.47
CA ARG A 70 -8.82 -8.26 4.92
C ARG A 70 -10.03 -8.74 5.71
N GLY A 71 -11.25 -8.33 5.32
CA GLY A 71 -12.50 -8.76 5.95
C GLY A 71 -12.79 -10.25 5.81
N ARG A 72 -12.35 -10.88 4.71
CA ARG A 72 -12.44 -12.34 4.51
C ARG A 72 -11.52 -13.14 5.43
N GLY A 73 -10.46 -12.54 5.97
CA GLY A 73 -9.51 -13.22 6.84
C GLY A 73 -8.86 -14.43 6.17
N ARG A 74 -8.98 -15.61 6.80
CA ARG A 74 -8.35 -16.87 6.31
C ARG A 74 -8.97 -17.40 5.02
N ASP A 75 -10.17 -16.93 4.67
CA ASP A 75 -10.89 -17.34 3.45
C ASP A 75 -10.49 -16.51 2.22
N SER A 76 -9.55 -15.56 2.40
CA SER A 76 -8.96 -14.79 1.30
C SER A 76 -7.87 -15.61 0.60
N PRO A 77 -7.86 -15.68 -0.75
CA PRO A 77 -6.72 -16.23 -1.49
C PRO A 77 -5.44 -15.39 -1.29
N HIS A 78 -5.59 -14.12 -0.90
CA HIS A 78 -4.49 -13.21 -0.59
C HIS A 78 -4.15 -13.16 0.91
N HIS A 79 -4.68 -14.08 1.73
CA HIS A 79 -4.51 -14.03 3.19
C HIS A 79 -3.05 -13.88 3.62
N ALA A 80 -2.13 -14.65 3.02
CA ALA A 80 -0.71 -14.59 3.36
C ALA A 80 -0.13 -13.17 3.12
N TYR A 81 -0.43 -12.58 1.96
CA TYR A 81 -0.03 -11.21 1.65
C TYR A 81 -0.66 -10.21 2.61
N VAL A 82 -1.98 -10.21 2.75
CA VAL A 82 -2.71 -9.24 3.59
C VAL A 82 -2.31 -9.32 5.06
N SER A 83 -2.08 -10.52 5.58
CA SER A 83 -1.64 -10.75 6.97
C SER A 83 -0.20 -10.29 7.24
N SER A 84 0.62 -10.19 6.20
CA SER A 84 2.01 -9.72 6.29
C SER A 84 2.14 -8.21 6.22
N LEU A 85 1.07 -7.50 5.82
CA LEU A 85 1.08 -6.05 5.73
C LEU A 85 1.11 -5.42 7.14
N PRO A 86 1.82 -4.29 7.30
CA PRO A 86 1.80 -3.54 8.55
C PRO A 86 0.37 -3.16 8.91
N THR A 87 0.02 -3.32 10.19
CA THR A 87 -1.29 -2.91 10.71
C THR A 87 -1.45 -1.39 10.76
N ASP A 88 -0.32 -0.68 10.85
CA ASP A 88 -0.26 0.77 10.92
C ASP A 88 0.89 1.26 10.00
N PRO A 89 0.67 1.33 8.67
CA PRO A 89 1.70 1.77 7.74
C PRO A 89 2.02 3.26 7.95
N PRO A 90 3.30 3.66 7.89
CA PRO A 90 3.67 5.07 7.97
C PRO A 90 3.04 5.81 6.78
N CYS A 91 2.26 6.84 7.08
CA CYS A 91 1.52 7.61 6.09
C CYS A 91 1.47 9.08 6.51
N GLY A 92 2.05 9.97 5.71
CA GLY A 92 2.07 11.41 6.01
C GLY A 92 0.67 12.05 6.09
N TYR A 93 -0.35 11.41 5.52
CA TYR A 93 -1.74 11.85 5.63
C TYR A 93 -2.40 11.41 6.94
N SER A 94 -1.96 10.30 7.52
CA SER A 94 -2.48 9.81 8.80
C SER A 94 -2.15 10.79 9.94
N PRO A 95 -3.12 11.18 10.78
CA PRO A 95 -2.85 12.01 11.95
C PRO A 95 -1.78 11.43 12.88
N SER A 96 -1.68 10.09 12.99
CA SER A 96 -0.70 9.41 13.86
C SER A 96 0.75 9.53 13.38
N HIS A 97 0.98 9.58 12.07
CA HIS A 97 2.31 9.57 11.45
C HIS A 97 2.70 10.92 10.85
N ARG A 98 1.78 11.90 10.84
CA ARG A 98 2.00 13.20 10.21
C ARG A 98 3.20 13.94 10.80
N SER A 99 3.41 13.84 12.11
CA SER A 99 4.57 14.48 12.76
C SER A 99 5.89 14.00 12.17
N GLU A 100 6.04 12.70 11.92
CA GLU A 100 7.26 12.13 11.34
C GLU A 100 7.52 12.68 9.92
N ALA A 101 6.46 12.86 9.14
CA ALA A 101 6.57 13.49 7.82
C ALA A 101 6.99 14.97 7.91
N MET A 102 6.48 15.71 8.90
CA MET A 102 6.87 17.11 9.14
C MET A 102 8.31 17.23 9.61
N ASP A 103 8.77 16.31 10.46
CA ASP A 103 10.15 16.24 10.92
C ASP A 103 11.09 15.96 9.74
N ALA A 104 10.72 14.99 8.88
CA ALA A 104 11.49 14.70 7.67
C ALA A 104 11.59 15.91 6.73
N ILE A 105 10.49 16.64 6.50
CA ILE A 105 10.51 17.89 5.71
C ILE A 105 11.47 18.91 6.32
N THR A 106 11.44 19.05 7.65
CA THR A 106 12.30 20.00 8.36
C THR A 106 13.77 19.63 8.19
N SER A 107 14.12 18.35 8.33
CA SER A 107 15.48 17.85 8.06
C SER A 107 15.91 18.08 6.61
N LEU A 108 15.02 17.87 5.63
CA LEU A 108 15.33 18.15 4.22
C LEU A 108 15.70 19.63 3.98
N GLY A 109 15.01 20.56 4.64
CA GLY A 109 15.33 21.98 4.57
C GLY A 109 16.64 22.34 5.27
N LEU A 110 16.84 21.84 6.49
CA LEU A 110 18.00 22.19 7.34
C LEU A 110 19.30 21.51 6.90
N GLU A 111 19.24 20.23 6.54
CA GLU A 111 20.43 19.40 6.31
C GLU A 111 20.83 19.38 4.84
N LEU A 112 19.85 19.40 3.93
CA LEU A 112 20.08 19.32 2.48
C LEU A 112 19.87 20.67 1.76
N GLY A 113 19.42 21.71 2.47
CA GLY A 113 19.20 23.03 1.89
C GLY A 113 18.09 23.06 0.84
N LEU A 114 17.14 22.12 0.90
CA LEU A 114 16.03 22.07 -0.05
C LEU A 114 15.00 23.17 0.25
N ASP A 115 14.44 23.76 -0.80
CA ASP A 115 13.30 24.67 -0.66
C ASP A 115 12.01 23.87 -0.41
N VAL A 116 11.67 23.72 0.86
CA VAL A 116 10.50 22.98 1.33
C VAL A 116 9.33 23.91 1.70
N ASN A 117 9.41 25.19 1.33
CA ASN A 117 8.39 26.17 1.67
C ASN A 117 7.03 25.73 1.11
N GLY A 118 6.01 25.70 1.98
CA GLY A 118 4.65 25.31 1.61
C GLY A 118 4.37 23.80 1.60
N TRP A 119 5.38 22.93 1.63
CA TRP A 119 5.18 21.47 1.64
C TRP A 119 4.35 20.99 2.85
N PRO A 120 4.57 21.49 4.09
CA PRO A 120 3.72 21.13 5.23
C PRO A 120 2.23 21.43 5.00
N ALA A 121 1.93 22.57 4.36
CA ALA A 121 0.55 22.96 4.08
C ALA A 121 -0.09 22.07 3.02
N GLU A 122 0.66 21.69 1.98
CA GLU A 122 0.16 20.76 0.97
C GLU A 122 -0.06 19.35 1.53
N ILE A 123 0.73 18.88 2.50
CA ILE A 123 0.45 17.60 3.19
C ILE A 123 -0.87 17.66 3.94
N VAL A 124 -1.11 18.73 4.71
CA VAL A 124 -2.37 18.87 5.47
C VAL A 124 -3.56 18.91 4.52
N LYS A 125 -3.46 19.68 3.44
CA LYS A 125 -4.48 19.75 2.40
C LYS A 125 -4.72 18.39 1.74
N ALA A 126 -3.66 17.65 1.41
CA ALA A 126 -3.78 16.31 0.84
C ALA A 126 -4.44 15.32 1.81
N ALA A 127 -4.15 15.42 3.12
CA ALA A 127 -4.82 14.64 4.14
C ALA A 127 -6.33 14.93 4.19
N ASP A 128 -6.72 16.21 4.18
CA ASP A 128 -8.13 16.62 4.17
C ASP A 128 -8.87 16.10 2.92
N TYR A 129 -8.21 16.08 1.77
CA TYR A 129 -8.76 15.49 0.55
C TYR A 129 -8.91 13.97 0.65
N ALA A 130 -7.91 13.28 1.22
CA ALA A 130 -7.96 11.84 1.42
C ALA A 130 -9.12 11.43 2.34
N ASP A 131 -9.35 12.18 3.42
CA ASP A 131 -10.48 11.93 4.33
C ASP A 131 -11.82 12.09 3.62
N ARG A 132 -11.98 13.14 2.79
CA ARG A 132 -13.20 13.35 1.99
C ARG A 132 -13.43 12.23 0.97
N MET A 133 -12.36 11.71 0.37
CA MET A 133 -12.45 10.58 -0.56
C MET A 133 -12.88 9.32 0.18
N ALA A 134 -12.27 9.03 1.33
CA ALA A 134 -12.64 7.89 2.17
C ALA A 134 -14.11 7.96 2.60
N ASP A 135 -14.58 9.14 3.02
CA ASP A 135 -16.00 9.38 3.35
C ASP A 135 -16.93 9.17 2.16
N ALA A 136 -16.55 9.63 0.97
CA ALA A 136 -17.34 9.43 -0.24
C ALA A 136 -17.45 7.95 -0.61
N LEU A 137 -16.31 7.23 -0.62
CA LEU A 137 -16.28 5.79 -0.89
C LEU A 137 -17.10 5.01 0.14
N SER A 138 -17.01 5.37 1.42
CA SER A 138 -17.80 4.74 2.48
C SER A 138 -19.30 4.96 2.29
N ARG A 139 -19.74 6.18 1.91
CA ARG A 139 -21.14 6.47 1.61
C ARG A 139 -21.67 5.70 0.39
N ASP A 140 -20.84 5.56 -0.65
CA ASP A 140 -21.27 4.94 -1.89
C ASP A 140 -21.23 3.41 -1.84
N TYR A 141 -20.24 2.83 -1.14
CA TYR A 141 -19.94 1.40 -1.20
C TYR A 141 -19.86 0.68 0.16
N GLY A 142 -19.92 1.39 1.29
CA GLY A 142 -19.72 0.82 2.64
C GLY A 142 -20.94 0.12 3.27
N ALA A 143 -21.86 -0.41 2.46
CA ALA A 143 -23.09 -1.08 2.90
C ALA A 143 -22.89 -2.55 3.25
#